data_AF-A0A956VVA8-F1
#
_entry.id   AF-A0A956VVA8-F1
#
_cell.length_a   1.000
_cell.length_b   1.000
_cell.length_c   1.000
_cell.angle_alpha   90.00
_cell.angle_beta   90.00
_cell.angle_gamma   90.00
#
_symmetry.space_group_name_H-M   'P 1'
#
loop_
_entity.id
_entity.type
_entity.pdbx_description
1 polymer ?
#
loop_
_entity_poly.entity_id
_entity_poly.type
_entity_poly.pdbx_seq_one_letter_code
_entity_poly.pdbx_strand_id
1 'polypeptide(L)'
;YVIERSLQVSFLFPIAALGVLVASLRRRELDGTVLAFLAVSTLILQAYQTYSGTIAPWLRYWVYLPVFTPILIGWLMRAYPLWLRQSGYAVWVRIALIPALFLLGNALSYIAMGHDEVSPDEQLIVDQIAGDTERVDYVRSSANFPDREVVQQMIPVLDDSEGMILVDVQEASVLLLEFDESDRFVINTDRNFDQVLTQPIGQVDWILLPDPAAKGAELSRDAIYTRYPTLYDGAGWLELAREFDGPEVDWRLYRVLGGETDASRPTTSGSAAN
;
A
#
# COMPACT_ATOMS: atom_id res chain seq x y z
N TYR A 1 -5.71 10.00 -11.39
CA TYR A 1 -5.49 8.96 -10.36
C TYR A 1 -6.73 8.13 -9.98
N VAL A 2 -7.64 8.50 -9.05
CA VAL A 2 -8.67 7.53 -8.57
C VAL A 2 -9.62 7.06 -9.67
N ILE A 3 -10.13 7.96 -10.50
CA ILE A 3 -11.01 7.63 -11.63
C ILE A 3 -10.25 6.80 -12.67
N GLU A 4 -9.03 7.19 -12.97
CA GLU A 4 -8.13 6.51 -13.90
C GLU A 4 -7.82 5.08 -13.44
N ARG A 5 -7.47 4.88 -12.17
CA ARG A 5 -7.28 3.57 -11.53
C ARG A 5 -8.57 2.76 -11.52
N SER A 6 -9.71 3.40 -11.23
CA SER A 6 -11.02 2.73 -11.27
C SER A 6 -11.35 2.22 -12.67
N LEU A 7 -11.00 3.00 -13.71
CA LEU A 7 -11.19 2.61 -15.11
C LEU A 7 -10.23 1.51 -15.55
N GLN A 8 -9.00 1.50 -15.04
CA GLN A 8 -8.02 0.44 -15.29
C GLN A 8 -8.45 -0.89 -14.66
N VAL A 9 -8.94 -0.86 -13.42
CA VAL A 9 -9.37 -2.08 -12.69
C VAL A 9 -10.75 -2.56 -13.16
N SER A 10 -11.70 -1.64 -13.37
CA SER A 10 -13.04 -1.97 -13.83
C SER A 10 -13.67 -0.81 -14.58
N PHE A 11 -13.39 -0.73 -15.89
CA PHE A 11 -13.95 0.27 -16.79
C PHE A 11 -15.47 0.42 -16.69
N LEU A 12 -16.18 -0.70 -16.47
CA LEU A 12 -17.64 -0.72 -16.39
C LEU A 12 -18.19 -0.19 -15.07
N PHE A 13 -17.40 -0.21 -13.99
CA PHE A 13 -17.87 0.19 -12.67
C PHE A 13 -18.41 1.63 -12.63
N PRO A 14 -17.65 2.68 -13.00
CA PRO A 14 -18.15 4.06 -12.92
C PRO A 14 -19.35 4.29 -13.83
N ILE A 15 -19.38 3.63 -14.99
CA ILE A 15 -20.51 3.70 -15.94
C ILE A 15 -21.76 3.05 -15.33
N ALA A 16 -21.61 1.86 -14.74
CA ALA A 16 -22.71 1.14 -14.10
C ALA A 16 -23.20 1.89 -12.85
N ALA A 17 -22.30 2.41 -12.01
CA ALA A 17 -22.64 3.20 -10.82
C ALA A 17 -23.45 4.45 -11.19
N LEU A 18 -23.00 5.19 -12.21
CA LEU A 18 -23.73 6.36 -12.73
C LEU A 18 -25.10 5.95 -13.31
N GLY A 19 -25.14 4.85 -14.06
CA GLY A 19 -26.38 4.29 -14.60
C GLY A 19 -27.38 3.96 -13.51
N VAL A 20 -26.95 3.26 -12.45
CA VAL A 20 -27.79 2.90 -11.29
C VAL A 20 -28.27 4.15 -10.56
N LEU A 21 -27.41 5.16 -10.38
CA LEU A 21 -27.78 6.42 -9.74
C LEU A 21 -28.87 7.15 -10.53
N VAL A 22 -28.67 7.36 -11.84
CA VAL A 22 -29.65 8.05 -12.70
C VAL A 22 -30.97 7.27 -12.77
N ALA A 23 -30.89 5.95 -12.93
CA ALA A 23 -32.06 5.09 -13.03
C ALA A 23 -32.85 5.02 -11.71
N SER A 24 -32.17 4.92 -10.57
CA SER A 24 -32.81 4.88 -9.26
C SER A 24 -33.48 6.20 -8.91
N LEU A 25 -32.85 7.34 -9.21
CA LEU A 25 -33.44 8.67 -9.03
C LEU A 25 -34.69 8.87 -9.89
N ARG A 26 -34.67 8.39 -11.14
CA ARG A 26 -35.83 8.46 -12.05
C ARG A 26 -36.98 7.55 -11.61
N ARG A 27 -36.66 6.33 -11.13
CA ARG A 27 -37.67 5.33 -10.74
C ARG A 27 -38.12 5.46 -9.28
N ARG A 28 -37.42 6.26 -8.46
CA ARG A 28 -37.63 6.40 -7.01
C ARG A 28 -37.58 5.06 -6.27
N GLU A 29 -36.68 4.17 -6.70
CA GLU A 29 -36.48 2.86 -6.06
C GLU A 29 -35.36 2.97 -5.01
N LEU A 30 -35.70 2.65 -3.75
CA LEU A 30 -34.76 2.69 -2.63
C LEU A 30 -33.58 1.72 -2.84
N ASP A 31 -33.83 0.51 -3.34
CA ASP A 31 -32.80 -0.50 -3.59
C ASP A 31 -31.65 0.04 -4.47
N GLY A 32 -32.02 0.73 -5.56
CA GLY A 32 -31.05 1.31 -6.49
C GLY A 32 -30.30 2.49 -5.90
N THR A 33 -30.98 3.32 -5.09
CA THR A 33 -30.33 4.45 -4.42
C THR A 33 -29.33 3.97 -3.38
N VAL A 34 -29.65 2.92 -2.62
CA VAL A 34 -28.71 2.29 -1.68
C VAL A 34 -27.50 1.73 -2.42
N LEU A 35 -27.70 1.00 -3.51
CA LEU A 35 -26.61 0.45 -4.34
C LEU A 35 -25.73 1.54 -4.94
N ALA A 36 -26.33 2.62 -5.45
CA ALA A 36 -25.58 3.77 -5.96
C ALA A 36 -24.76 4.45 -4.85
N PHE A 37 -25.35 4.63 -3.67
CA PHE A 37 -24.67 5.24 -2.53
C PHE A 37 -23.49 4.36 -2.07
N LEU A 38 -23.66 3.05 -2.04
CA LEU A 38 -22.59 2.09 -1.76
C LEU A 38 -21.46 2.20 -2.80
N ALA A 39 -21.80 2.23 -4.09
CA ALA A 39 -20.80 2.36 -5.16
C ALA A 39 -20.01 3.67 -5.08
N VAL A 40 -20.70 4.79 -4.83
CA VAL A 40 -20.06 6.11 -4.65
C VAL A 40 -19.22 6.15 -3.37
N SER A 41 -19.71 5.56 -2.27
CA SER A 41 -18.98 5.47 -1.00
C SER A 41 -17.66 4.70 -1.17
N THR A 42 -17.66 3.61 -1.95
CA THR A 42 -16.44 2.88 -2.28
C THR A 42 -15.43 3.74 -3.02
N LEU A 43 -15.86 4.54 -4.00
CA LEU A 43 -14.96 5.46 -4.72
C LEU A 43 -14.41 6.56 -3.81
N ILE A 44 -15.25 7.11 -2.92
CA ILE A 44 -14.83 8.13 -1.94
C ILE A 44 -13.84 7.53 -0.95
N LEU A 45 -14.09 6.32 -0.45
CA LEU A 45 -13.19 5.62 0.46
C LEU A 45 -11.85 5.33 -0.22
N GLN A 46 -11.84 4.88 -1.47
CA GLN A 46 -10.61 4.67 -2.24
C GLN A 46 -9.84 5.97 -2.47
N ALA A 47 -10.55 7.06 -2.76
CA ALA A 47 -9.94 8.39 -2.87
C ALA A 47 -9.32 8.80 -1.53
N TYR A 48 -10.06 8.66 -0.44
CA TYR A 48 -9.57 8.97 0.89
C TYR A 48 -8.32 8.15 1.22
N GLN A 49 -8.35 6.81 1.08
CA GLN A 49 -7.21 5.93 1.32
C GLN A 49 -5.98 6.27 0.46
N THR A 50 -6.20 6.71 -0.77
CA THR A 50 -5.11 7.13 -1.67
C THR A 50 -4.41 8.38 -1.15
N TYR A 51 -5.16 9.34 -0.61
CA TYR A 51 -4.65 10.62 -0.15
C TYR A 51 -4.30 10.66 1.35
N SER A 52 -4.85 9.74 2.16
CA SER A 52 -4.60 9.65 3.60
C SER A 52 -3.33 8.87 3.94
N GLY A 53 -2.68 8.22 2.96
CA GLY A 53 -1.42 7.51 3.16
C GLY A 53 -1.51 6.26 4.04
N THR A 54 -2.71 5.87 4.48
CA THR A 54 -2.88 4.88 5.55
C THR A 54 -2.69 3.41 5.13
N ILE A 55 -2.43 3.12 3.84
CA ILE A 55 -2.37 1.74 3.32
C ILE A 55 -1.39 1.63 2.14
N ALA A 56 -0.55 0.57 2.16
CA ALA A 56 0.31 0.17 1.05
C ALA A 56 -0.50 0.02 -0.27
N PRO A 57 0.06 0.39 -1.44
CA PRO A 57 -0.64 0.37 -2.73
C PRO A 57 -1.38 -0.94 -3.06
N TRP A 58 -0.81 -2.09 -2.67
CA TRP A 58 -1.36 -3.43 -2.91
C TRP A 58 -2.55 -3.80 -2.00
N LEU A 59 -2.63 -3.23 -0.79
CA LEU A 59 -3.75 -3.41 0.16
C LEU A 59 -4.91 -2.44 -0.12
N ARG A 60 -4.76 -1.53 -1.11
CA ARG A 60 -5.88 -0.70 -1.57
C ARG A 60 -6.92 -1.61 -2.20
N TYR A 61 -8.12 -1.61 -1.62
CA TYR A 61 -9.20 -2.53 -1.96
C TYR A 61 -9.84 -2.25 -3.33
N TRP A 62 -9.06 -2.34 -4.39
CA TRP A 62 -9.54 -2.26 -5.77
C TRP A 62 -10.40 -3.48 -6.12
N VAL A 63 -10.27 -4.58 -5.37
CA VAL A 63 -11.10 -5.81 -5.48
C VAL A 63 -12.61 -5.54 -5.36
N TYR A 64 -13.03 -4.47 -4.70
CA TYR A 64 -14.44 -4.13 -4.61
C TYR A 64 -15.02 -3.77 -5.99
N LEU A 65 -14.26 -3.14 -6.88
CA LEU A 65 -14.78 -2.69 -8.17
C LEU A 65 -15.18 -3.88 -9.07
N PRO A 66 -14.33 -4.90 -9.30
CA PRO A 66 -14.72 -6.09 -10.05
C PRO A 66 -15.88 -6.85 -9.43
N VAL A 67 -15.98 -6.91 -8.10
CA VAL A 67 -17.05 -7.64 -7.39
C VAL A 67 -18.38 -6.89 -7.43
N PHE A 68 -18.39 -5.57 -7.25
CA PHE A 68 -19.62 -4.79 -7.27
C PHE A 68 -20.15 -4.53 -8.69
N THR A 69 -19.29 -4.49 -9.70
CA THR A 69 -19.69 -4.29 -11.10
C THR A 69 -20.81 -5.22 -11.59
N PRO A 70 -20.74 -6.57 -11.43
CA PRO A 70 -21.82 -7.46 -11.86
C PRO A 70 -23.12 -7.24 -11.08
N ILE A 71 -23.04 -6.82 -9.81
CA ILE A 71 -24.22 -6.48 -8.99
C ILE A 71 -24.93 -5.24 -9.57
N LEU A 72 -24.17 -4.19 -9.86
CA LEU A 72 -24.70 -2.94 -10.44
C LEU A 72 -25.30 -3.20 -11.84
N ILE A 73 -24.61 -3.98 -12.66
CA ILE A 73 -25.11 -4.40 -13.97
C ILE A 73 -26.39 -5.20 -13.80
N GLY A 74 -26.42 -6.23 -12.94
CA GLY A 74 -27.60 -7.06 -12.69
C GLY A 74 -28.82 -6.25 -12.26
N TRP A 75 -28.63 -5.24 -11.40
CA TRP A 75 -29.69 -4.31 -11.04
C TRP A 75 -30.17 -3.48 -12.24
N LEU A 76 -29.25 -2.95 -13.06
CA LEU A 76 -29.60 -2.21 -14.28
C LEU A 76 -30.38 -3.07 -15.28
N MET A 77 -30.02 -4.35 -15.42
CA MET A 77 -30.76 -5.30 -16.26
C MET A 77 -32.21 -5.47 -15.77
N ARG A 78 -32.42 -5.56 -14.45
CA ARG A 78 -33.75 -5.62 -13.84
C ARG A 78 -34.53 -4.31 -14.07
N ALA A 79 -33.85 -3.18 -13.92
CA ALA A 79 -34.44 -1.86 -14.05
C ALA A 79 -34.81 -1.50 -15.50
N TYR A 80 -34.17 -2.11 -16.50
CA TYR A 80 -34.50 -1.89 -17.92
C TYR A 80 -34.74 -3.22 -18.62
N PRO A 81 -35.96 -3.79 -18.51
CA PRO A 81 -36.30 -5.07 -19.12
C PRO A 81 -36.32 -5.03 -20.66
N LEU A 82 -36.02 -3.88 -21.29
CA LEU A 82 -35.64 -3.79 -22.70
C LEU A 82 -34.55 -4.80 -23.06
N TRP A 83 -33.63 -5.08 -22.13
CA TRP A 83 -32.59 -6.07 -22.32
C TRP A 83 -33.03 -7.51 -22.05
N LEU A 84 -34.15 -7.74 -21.36
CA LEU A 84 -34.72 -9.05 -20.99
C LEU A 84 -35.74 -9.60 -21.99
N ARG A 85 -36.20 -8.82 -22.97
CA ARG A 85 -37.05 -9.32 -24.07
C ARG A 85 -36.33 -10.49 -24.78
N GLN A 86 -36.94 -11.67 -24.75
CA GLN A 86 -36.47 -12.89 -25.42
C GLN A 86 -36.65 -12.80 -26.95
N SER A 87 -36.01 -11.81 -27.60
CA SER A 87 -35.70 -11.99 -29.01
C SER A 87 -34.48 -12.90 -29.10
N GLY A 88 -34.47 -13.88 -30.00
CA GLY A 88 -33.33 -14.80 -30.15
C GLY A 88 -32.00 -14.05 -30.36
N TYR A 89 -32.06 -12.87 -30.98
CA TYR A 89 -30.92 -11.98 -31.17
C TYR A 89 -30.36 -11.40 -29.85
N ALA A 90 -31.23 -11.03 -28.89
CA ALA A 90 -30.79 -10.49 -27.60
C ALA A 90 -30.02 -11.52 -26.76
N VAL A 91 -30.31 -12.82 -26.89
CA VAL A 91 -29.57 -13.89 -26.21
C VAL A 91 -28.14 -13.98 -26.75
N TRP A 92 -27.97 -13.96 -28.07
CA TRP A 92 -26.65 -14.00 -28.71
C TRP A 92 -25.82 -12.76 -28.40
N VAL A 93 -26.44 -11.57 -28.39
CA VAL A 93 -25.76 -10.34 -27.96
C VAL A 93 -25.27 -10.45 -26.53
N ARG A 94 -26.02 -11.06 -25.59
CA ARG A 94 -25.56 -11.26 -24.20
C ARG A 94 -24.40 -12.27 -24.11
N ILE A 95 -24.52 -13.39 -24.81
CA ILE A 95 -23.48 -14.44 -24.87
C ILE A 95 -22.20 -13.90 -25.49
N ALA A 96 -22.28 -12.94 -26.42
CA ALA A 96 -21.09 -12.32 -27.01
C ALA A 96 -20.55 -11.16 -26.16
N LEU A 97 -21.43 -10.30 -25.63
CA LEU A 97 -21.04 -9.07 -24.94
C LEU A 97 -20.38 -9.35 -23.59
N ILE A 98 -20.89 -10.30 -22.80
CA ILE A 98 -20.32 -10.58 -21.47
C ILE A 98 -18.87 -11.11 -21.59
N PRO A 99 -18.57 -12.12 -22.43
CA PRO A 99 -17.20 -12.54 -22.68
C PRO A 99 -16.36 -11.44 -23.33
N ALA A 100 -16.92 -10.64 -24.25
CA ALA A 100 -16.17 -9.53 -24.86
C ALA A 100 -15.77 -8.47 -23.83
N LEU A 101 -16.66 -8.12 -22.91
CA LEU A 101 -16.36 -7.20 -21.80
C LEU A 101 -15.37 -7.81 -20.81
N PHE A 102 -15.47 -9.11 -20.54
CA PHE A 102 -14.50 -9.81 -19.71
C PHE A 102 -13.11 -9.83 -20.35
N LEU A 103 -13.01 -10.18 -21.65
CA LEU A 103 -11.76 -10.16 -22.41
C LEU A 103 -11.18 -8.76 -22.50
N LEU A 104 -12.02 -7.73 -22.72
CA LEU A 104 -11.60 -6.33 -22.71
C LEU A 104 -11.07 -5.92 -21.34
N GLY A 105 -11.72 -6.33 -20.24
CA GLY A 105 -11.25 -6.08 -18.88
C GLY A 105 -9.89 -6.72 -18.60
N ASN A 106 -9.67 -7.95 -19.06
CA ASN A 106 -8.37 -8.63 -18.96
C ASN A 106 -7.30 -7.93 -19.80
N ALA A 107 -7.63 -7.50 -21.03
CA ALA A 107 -6.69 -6.78 -21.89
C ALA A 107 -6.30 -5.42 -21.31
N LEU A 108 -7.27 -4.67 -20.75
CA LEU A 108 -7.00 -3.42 -20.06
C LEU A 108 -6.17 -3.64 -18.79
N SER A 109 -6.45 -4.71 -18.03
CA SER A 109 -5.65 -5.08 -16.85
C SER A 109 -4.22 -5.42 -17.25
N TYR A 110 -4.03 -6.18 -18.34
CA TYR A 110 -2.69 -6.49 -18.87
C TYR A 110 -1.91 -5.24 -19.28
N ILE A 111 -2.56 -4.29 -19.97
CA ILE A 111 -1.93 -3.01 -20.34
C ILE A 111 -1.59 -2.20 -19.08
N ALA A 112 -2.49 -2.15 -18.09
CA ALA A 112 -2.25 -1.46 -16.83
C ALA A 112 -1.11 -2.09 -16.02
N MET A 113 -0.99 -3.42 -16.04
CA MET A 113 0.09 -4.17 -15.40
C MET A 113 1.46 -3.88 -16.04
N GLY A 114 1.48 -3.54 -17.33
CA GLY A 114 2.70 -3.16 -18.06
C GLY A 114 3.16 -1.72 -17.82
N HIS A 115 2.50 -0.95 -16.95
CA HIS A 115 2.87 0.44 -16.68
C HIS A 115 3.65 0.54 -15.36
N ASP A 116 4.89 1.03 -15.43
CA ASP A 116 5.88 0.96 -14.34
C ASP A 116 5.42 1.66 -13.05
N GLU A 117 4.67 2.75 -13.16
CA GLU A 117 4.10 3.48 -12.01
C GLU A 117 2.89 2.78 -11.37
N VAL A 118 2.29 1.79 -12.04
CA VAL A 118 0.95 1.32 -11.74
C VAL A 118 0.96 0.05 -10.88
N SER A 119 1.89 -0.85 -11.15
CA SER A 119 1.92 -2.22 -10.62
C SER A 119 3.36 -2.77 -10.51
N PRO A 120 4.26 -2.08 -9.79
CA PRO A 120 5.63 -2.53 -9.64
C PRO A 120 5.70 -3.96 -9.06
N ASP A 121 4.85 -4.27 -8.07
CA ASP A 121 4.81 -5.58 -7.43
C ASP A 121 4.45 -6.71 -8.41
N GLU A 122 3.45 -6.50 -9.26
CA GLU A 122 3.05 -7.50 -10.25
C GLU A 122 4.08 -7.62 -11.39
N GLN A 123 4.72 -6.52 -11.78
CA GLN A 123 5.82 -6.57 -12.74
C GLN A 123 7.00 -7.37 -12.21
N LEU A 124 7.35 -7.18 -10.94
CA LEU A 124 8.41 -7.95 -10.30
C LEU A 124 8.15 -9.47 -10.38
N ILE A 125 6.92 -9.90 -10.10
CA ILE A 125 6.53 -11.32 -10.21
C ILE A 125 6.60 -11.80 -11.66
N VAL A 126 6.09 -11.02 -12.62
CA VAL A 126 6.09 -11.39 -14.04
C VAL A 126 7.52 -11.48 -14.58
N ASP A 127 8.36 -10.50 -14.28
CA ASP A 127 9.75 -10.43 -14.72
C ASP A 127 10.60 -11.53 -14.06
N GLN A 128 10.34 -11.85 -12.79
CA GLN A 128 10.96 -12.98 -12.09
C GLN A 128 10.56 -14.33 -12.70
N ILE A 129 9.30 -14.51 -13.11
CA ILE A 129 8.84 -15.71 -13.83
C ILE A 129 9.45 -15.77 -15.24
N ALA A 130 9.58 -14.62 -15.91
CA ALA A 130 10.18 -14.50 -17.23
C ALA A 130 11.71 -14.70 -17.20
N GLY A 131 12.34 -14.61 -16.03
CA GLY A 131 13.79 -14.71 -15.85
C GLY A 131 14.54 -13.45 -16.29
N ASP A 132 13.87 -12.30 -16.38
CA ASP A 132 14.45 -11.02 -16.76
C ASP A 132 15.01 -10.31 -15.52
N THR A 133 16.25 -10.67 -15.14
CA THR A 133 16.91 -10.12 -13.95
C THR A 133 17.15 -8.62 -14.05
N GLU A 134 17.39 -8.08 -15.25
CA GLU A 134 17.64 -6.64 -15.45
C GLU A 134 16.38 -5.81 -15.18
N ARG A 135 15.21 -6.26 -15.67
CA ARG A 135 13.93 -5.61 -15.33
C ARG A 135 13.55 -5.79 -13.87
N VAL A 136 13.84 -6.95 -13.25
CA VAL A 136 13.60 -7.14 -11.81
C VAL A 136 14.39 -6.13 -10.98
N ASP A 137 15.67 -5.93 -11.27
CA ASP A 137 16.52 -4.97 -10.55
C ASP A 137 16.06 -3.52 -10.80
N TYR A 138 15.60 -3.20 -12.02
CA TYR A 138 15.00 -1.90 -12.32
C TYR A 138 13.68 -1.65 -11.57
N VAL A 139 12.81 -2.66 -11.48
CA VAL A 139 11.52 -2.53 -10.79
C VAL A 139 11.72 -2.47 -9.27
N ARG A 140 12.67 -3.21 -8.70
CA ARG A 140 13.05 -3.06 -7.29
C ARG A 140 13.53 -1.65 -6.96
N SER A 141 14.48 -1.15 -7.76
CA SER A 141 15.08 0.18 -7.57
C SER A 141 14.11 1.33 -7.76
N SER A 142 13.10 1.16 -8.61
CA SER A 142 12.05 2.16 -8.81
C SER A 142 10.91 2.08 -7.78
N ALA A 143 10.72 0.93 -7.12
CA ALA A 143 9.63 0.70 -6.18
C ALA A 143 10.04 0.83 -4.70
N ASN A 144 11.27 1.28 -4.42
CA ASN A 144 11.77 1.52 -3.06
C ASN A 144 11.63 0.30 -2.13
N PHE A 145 11.66 -0.93 -2.67
CA PHE A 145 11.64 -2.11 -1.83
C PHE A 145 12.94 -2.15 -1.00
N PRO A 146 12.87 -2.45 0.31
CA PRO A 146 14.08 -2.67 1.09
C PRO A 146 14.79 -3.87 0.48
N ASP A 147 15.97 -3.63 -0.08
CA ASP A 147 16.73 -4.68 -0.74
C ASP A 147 17.08 -5.76 0.29
N ARG A 148 16.78 -7.03 -0.04
CA ARG A 148 17.09 -8.16 0.83
C ARG A 148 18.57 -8.24 1.15
N GLU A 149 19.43 -7.79 0.24
CA GLU A 149 20.88 -7.76 0.48
C GLU A 149 21.24 -6.78 1.60
N VAL A 150 20.58 -5.63 1.66
CA VAL A 150 20.75 -4.63 2.73
C VAL A 150 20.17 -5.14 4.04
N VAL A 151 18.98 -5.76 4.00
CA VAL A 151 18.35 -6.37 5.18
C VAL A 151 19.26 -7.43 5.80
N GLN A 152 19.89 -8.29 4.99
CA GLN A 152 20.85 -9.29 5.47
C GLN A 152 22.11 -8.68 6.11
N GLN A 153 22.51 -7.47 5.70
CA GLN A 153 23.59 -6.74 6.35
C GLN A 153 23.15 -6.06 7.66
N MET A 154 21.88 -5.63 7.73
CA MET A 154 21.31 -4.96 8.90
C MET A 154 21.03 -5.92 10.06
N ILE A 155 20.42 -7.08 9.78
CA ILE A 155 20.00 -8.06 10.80
C ILE A 155 21.10 -8.32 11.84
N PRO A 156 22.34 -8.72 11.49
CA PRO A 156 23.36 -9.01 12.50
C PRO A 156 23.74 -7.77 13.33
N VAL A 157 23.70 -6.57 12.75
CA VAL A 157 24.00 -5.33 13.48
C VAL A 157 22.87 -4.98 14.45
N LEU A 158 21.62 -5.22 14.06
CA LEU A 158 20.45 -4.96 14.88
C LEU A 158 20.25 -6.01 15.98
N ASP A 159 20.63 -7.26 15.72
CA ASP A 159 20.71 -8.34 16.71
C ASP A 159 21.74 -8.00 17.79
N ASP A 160 22.92 -7.52 17.39
CA ASP A 160 24.00 -7.13 18.32
C ASP A 160 23.70 -5.81 19.08
N SER A 161 22.84 -4.97 18.52
CA SER A 161 22.46 -3.69 19.14
C SER A 161 21.33 -3.93 20.14
N GLU A 162 21.53 -3.80 21.45
CA GLU A 162 20.40 -3.89 22.39
C GLU A 162 19.54 -2.62 22.37
N GLY A 163 18.22 -2.76 22.56
CA GLY A 163 17.29 -1.64 22.75
C GLY A 163 16.22 -1.48 21.66
N MET A 164 15.43 -0.42 21.82
CA MET A 164 14.29 -0.11 20.94
C MET A 164 14.72 0.71 19.73
N ILE A 165 14.21 0.36 18.55
CA ILE A 165 14.57 0.97 17.26
C ILE A 165 13.35 1.71 16.70
N LEU A 166 13.46 3.02 16.51
CA LEU A 166 12.45 3.82 15.82
C LEU A 166 12.65 3.71 14.30
N VAL A 167 11.59 3.33 13.59
CA VAL A 167 11.60 3.26 12.12
C VAL A 167 10.18 3.45 11.55
N ASP A 168 10.07 3.93 10.32
CA ASP A 168 8.77 3.93 9.61
C ASP A 168 8.50 2.53 9.01
N VAL A 169 7.32 1.96 9.29
CA VAL A 169 6.97 0.60 8.81
C VAL A 169 6.90 0.51 7.30
N GLN A 170 6.58 1.62 6.62
CA GLN A 170 6.49 1.64 5.17
C GLN A 170 7.88 1.33 4.58
N GLU A 171 8.92 1.85 5.22
CA GLU A 171 10.31 1.72 4.79
C GLU A 171 10.94 0.43 5.32
N ALA A 172 10.60 -0.03 6.52
CA ALA A 172 11.22 -1.21 7.14
C ALA A 172 10.37 -2.49 7.04
N SER A 173 9.35 -2.52 6.19
CA SER A 173 8.40 -3.64 6.12
C SER A 173 9.07 -5.01 5.92
N VAL A 174 10.07 -5.14 5.04
CA VAL A 174 10.82 -6.38 4.83
C VAL A 174 11.68 -6.73 6.03
N LEU A 175 12.32 -5.73 6.64
CA LEU A 175 13.13 -5.92 7.84
C LEU A 175 12.29 -6.46 9.00
N LEU A 176 11.08 -5.93 9.21
CA LEU A 176 10.16 -6.43 10.24
C LEU A 176 9.67 -7.86 9.99
N LEU A 177 9.64 -8.31 8.74
CA LEU A 177 9.24 -9.68 8.38
C LEU A 177 10.39 -10.69 8.54
N GLU A 178 11.64 -10.24 8.40
CA GLU A 178 12.83 -11.09 8.46
C GLU A 178 13.54 -11.04 9.82
N PHE A 179 13.27 -10.02 10.66
CA PHE A 179 13.87 -9.87 11.98
C PHE A 179 13.07 -10.62 13.07
N ASP A 180 13.73 -11.51 13.80
CA ASP A 180 13.09 -12.39 14.78
C ASP A 180 12.53 -11.61 16.00
N GLU A 181 13.21 -10.55 16.44
CA GLU A 181 12.80 -9.71 17.58
C GLU A 181 12.03 -8.45 17.13
N SER A 182 11.01 -8.64 16.30
CA SER A 182 10.23 -7.53 15.70
C SER A 182 9.54 -6.61 16.72
N ASP A 183 9.37 -7.04 17.98
CA ASP A 183 8.82 -6.25 19.08
C ASP A 183 9.73 -5.11 19.54
N ARG A 184 10.99 -5.10 19.10
CA ARG A 184 11.95 -4.03 19.36
C ARG A 184 11.77 -2.81 18.45
N PHE A 185 11.00 -2.94 17.38
CA PHE A 185 10.70 -1.80 16.50
C PHE A 185 9.55 -0.98 17.06
N VAL A 186 9.76 0.32 17.17
CA VAL A 186 8.70 1.32 17.36
C VAL A 186 8.31 1.83 15.98
N ILE A 187 7.10 1.49 15.54
CA ILE A 187 6.61 1.77 14.18
C ILE A 187 5.39 2.68 14.20
N ASN A 188 5.11 3.34 13.08
CA ASN A 188 4.03 4.31 12.92
C ASN A 188 2.60 3.79 13.23
N THR A 189 2.41 2.47 13.29
CA THR A 189 1.14 1.85 13.71
C THR A 189 1.01 1.67 15.22
N ASP A 190 2.07 1.89 15.99
CA ASP A 190 2.07 1.72 17.45
C ASP A 190 1.34 2.86 18.15
N ARG A 191 0.65 2.52 19.25
CA ARG A 191 -0.16 3.49 20.02
C ARG A 191 0.67 4.63 20.61
N ASN A 192 1.94 4.37 20.91
CA ASN A 192 2.87 5.33 21.49
C ASN A 192 3.80 5.97 20.44
N PHE A 193 3.65 5.67 19.15
CA PHE A 193 4.57 6.16 18.13
C PHE A 193 4.71 7.68 18.12
N ASP A 194 3.60 8.42 18.12
CA ASP A 194 3.61 9.89 18.13
C ASP A 194 4.33 10.47 19.36
N GLN A 195 4.19 9.80 20.51
CA GLN A 195 4.86 10.18 21.75
C GLN A 195 6.37 9.94 21.66
N VAL A 196 6.78 8.81 21.10
CA VAL A 196 8.19 8.47 20.88
C VAL A 196 8.81 9.41 19.85
N LEU A 197 8.14 9.63 18.72
CA LEU A 197 8.60 10.52 17.65
C LEU A 197 8.76 11.97 18.13
N THR A 198 7.88 12.44 19.01
CA THR A 198 7.96 13.80 19.57
C THR A 198 9.12 13.97 20.56
N GLN A 199 9.48 12.92 21.30
CA GLN A 199 10.55 12.95 22.27
C GLN A 199 11.33 11.61 22.29
N PRO A 200 12.19 11.37 21.29
CA PRO A 200 12.85 10.07 21.14
C PRO A 200 13.88 9.78 22.25
N ILE A 201 14.50 10.82 22.81
CA ILE A 201 15.51 10.73 23.86
C ILE A 201 14.93 10.03 25.10
N GLY A 202 15.53 8.90 25.49
CA GLY A 202 15.12 8.08 26.63
C GLY A 202 13.90 7.18 26.37
N GLN A 203 13.32 7.23 25.17
CA GLN A 203 12.25 6.32 24.76
C GLN A 203 12.77 5.23 23.83
N VAL A 204 13.61 5.60 22.86
CA VAL A 204 14.28 4.69 21.94
C VAL A 204 15.80 4.84 22.03
N ASP A 205 16.50 3.76 21.71
CA ASP A 205 17.96 3.67 21.76
C ASP A 205 18.56 3.91 20.37
N TRP A 206 17.79 3.56 19.33
CA TRP A 206 18.22 3.60 17.95
C TRP A 206 17.17 4.23 17.04
N ILE A 207 17.61 4.86 15.96
CA ILE A 207 16.77 5.31 14.85
C ILE A 207 17.38 4.77 13.56
N LEU A 208 16.56 4.06 12.77
CA LEU A 208 16.94 3.53 11.47
C LEU A 208 16.31 4.39 10.38
N LEU A 209 17.13 4.94 9.48
CA LEU A 209 16.70 5.90 8.47
C LEU A 209 17.20 5.50 7.07
N PRO A 210 16.31 5.40 6.06
CA PRO A 210 16.71 5.26 4.66
C PRO A 210 17.15 6.62 4.08
N ASP A 211 17.99 6.64 3.05
CA ASP A 211 18.41 7.87 2.36
C ASP A 211 17.20 8.60 1.75
N PRO A 212 16.93 9.86 2.16
CA PRO A 212 15.81 10.62 1.63
C PRO A 212 15.96 10.99 0.15
N ALA A 213 17.19 11.02 -0.39
CA ALA A 213 17.44 11.34 -1.81
C ALA A 213 16.95 10.25 -2.75
N ALA A 214 16.95 9.00 -2.31
CA ALA A 214 16.44 7.86 -3.09
C ALA A 214 14.89 7.81 -3.13
N LYS A 215 14.20 8.50 -2.21
CA LYS A 215 12.75 8.31 -1.97
C LYS A 215 11.83 9.20 -2.80
N GLY A 216 12.32 10.28 -3.41
CA GLY A 216 11.52 11.16 -4.27
C GLY A 216 10.21 11.64 -3.61
N ALA A 217 9.06 11.38 -4.24
CA ALA A 217 7.75 11.81 -3.75
C ALA A 217 7.26 11.05 -2.50
N GLU A 218 7.83 9.89 -2.20
CA GLU A 218 7.40 9.03 -1.09
C GLU A 218 7.93 9.50 0.26
N LEU A 219 8.99 10.31 0.27
CA LEU A 219 9.53 10.95 1.48
C LEU A 219 8.47 11.73 2.27
N SER A 220 7.49 12.30 1.57
CA SER A 220 6.37 13.03 2.19
C SER A 220 5.41 12.15 2.99
N ARG A 221 5.53 10.82 2.90
CA ARG A 221 4.73 9.84 3.64
C ARG A 221 5.45 9.27 4.86
N ASP A 222 6.77 9.41 4.91
CA ASP A 222 7.55 9.00 6.07
C ASP A 222 7.27 9.94 7.25
N ALA A 223 6.77 9.36 8.34
CA ALA A 223 6.36 10.12 9.51
C ALA A 223 7.57 10.77 10.23
N ILE A 224 8.74 10.11 10.18
CA ILE A 224 9.98 10.60 10.78
C ILE A 224 10.48 11.81 10.00
N TYR A 225 10.57 11.71 8.67
CA TYR A 225 11.03 12.82 7.82
C TYR A 225 10.04 13.99 7.78
N THR A 226 8.75 13.73 7.94
CA THR A 226 7.75 14.79 8.10
C THR A 226 8.00 15.63 9.36
N ARG A 227 8.44 14.99 10.45
CA ARG A 227 8.76 15.67 11.72
C ARG A 227 10.16 16.28 11.72
N TYR A 228 11.12 15.57 11.16
CA TYR A 228 12.55 15.91 11.14
C TYR A 228 13.12 15.81 9.70
N PRO A 229 12.90 16.83 8.85
CA PRO A 229 13.26 16.75 7.43
C PRO A 229 14.76 16.57 7.15
N THR A 230 15.63 16.98 8.08
CA THR A 230 17.09 16.90 7.93
C THR A 230 17.71 15.83 8.84
N LEU A 231 16.92 14.91 9.40
CA LEU A 231 17.41 13.94 10.38
C LEU A 231 18.47 12.99 9.81
N TYR A 232 18.42 12.76 8.49
CA TYR A 232 19.39 11.92 7.79
C TYR A 232 20.83 12.46 7.85
N ASP A 233 20.99 13.79 7.96
CA ASP A 233 22.29 14.46 8.13
C ASP A 233 22.80 14.38 9.59
N GLY A 234 22.00 13.81 10.48
CA GLY A 234 22.23 13.75 11.91
C GLY A 234 21.60 14.91 12.68
N ALA A 235 21.55 14.75 14.00
CA ALA A 235 21.11 15.78 14.94
C ALA A 235 22.04 15.76 16.16
N GLY A 236 22.08 16.86 16.94
CA GLY A 236 22.96 16.93 18.12
C GLY A 236 22.67 15.90 19.23
N TRP A 237 21.55 15.19 19.13
CA TRP A 237 21.13 14.09 20.01
C TRP A 237 21.27 12.71 19.34
N LEU A 238 21.91 12.63 18.17
CA LEU A 238 22.17 11.40 17.43
C LEU A 238 23.68 11.21 17.20
N GLU A 239 24.13 9.97 17.30
CA GLU A 239 25.47 9.54 16.90
C GLU A 239 25.33 8.50 15.79
N LEU A 240 26.00 8.71 14.65
CA LEU A 240 26.00 7.75 13.55
C LEU A 240 26.76 6.50 13.99
N ALA A 241 26.07 5.36 14.08
CA ALA A 241 26.68 4.11 14.50
C ALA A 241 27.08 3.23 13.30
N ARG A 242 26.24 3.20 12.27
CA ARG A 242 26.48 2.40 11.07
C ARG A 242 25.81 3.02 9.85
N GLU A 243 26.49 2.91 8.72
CA GLU A 243 25.93 3.09 7.39
C GLU A 243 25.86 1.72 6.71
N PHE A 244 24.77 1.49 5.99
CA PHE A 244 24.53 0.32 5.16
C PHE A 244 24.39 0.80 3.73
N ASP A 245 25.41 0.51 2.93
CA ASP A 245 25.40 0.84 1.51
C ASP A 245 24.49 -0.16 0.79
N GLY A 246 23.41 0.36 0.22
CA GLY A 246 22.45 -0.45 -0.51
C GLY A 246 22.62 -0.31 -2.01
N PRO A 247 22.28 -1.34 -2.80
CA PRO A 247 22.27 -1.22 -4.25
C PRO A 247 21.33 -0.10 -4.75
N GLU A 248 20.28 0.20 -3.97
CA GLU A 248 19.20 1.12 -4.35
C GLU A 248 18.98 2.25 -3.34
N VAL A 249 19.02 1.92 -2.05
CA VAL A 249 18.77 2.85 -0.95
C VAL A 249 19.81 2.59 0.13
N ASP A 250 20.61 3.61 0.43
CA ASP A 250 21.50 3.59 1.59
C ASP A 250 20.70 3.79 2.87
N TRP A 251 21.18 3.22 3.96
CA TRP A 251 20.53 3.35 5.26
C TRP A 251 21.54 3.73 6.33
N ARG A 252 21.05 4.47 7.32
CA ARG A 252 21.82 4.90 8.48
C ARG A 252 21.15 4.46 9.77
N LEU A 253 21.95 3.82 10.63
CA LEU A 253 21.59 3.54 12.01
C LEU A 253 22.23 4.58 12.91
N TYR A 254 21.38 5.34 13.59
CA TYR A 254 21.77 6.34 14.57
C TYR A 254 21.49 5.85 15.98
N ARG A 255 22.44 6.08 16.88
CA ARG A 255 22.24 5.93 18.32
C ARG A 255 21.68 7.21 18.92
N VAL A 256 20.67 7.09 19.76
CA VAL A 256 20.07 8.22 20.48
C VAL A 256 20.89 8.54 21.72
N LEU A 257 21.44 9.75 21.79
CA LEU A 257 22.23 10.25 22.91
C LEU A 257 21.32 10.80 24.00
N GLY A 258 21.60 10.44 25.26
CA GLY A 258 20.89 10.99 26.43
C GLY A 258 19.74 10.15 26.96
N GLY A 259 19.50 8.96 26.42
CA GLY A 259 18.81 7.90 27.17
C GLY A 259 19.79 7.28 28.16
N GLU A 260 19.46 7.25 29.45
CA GLU A 260 20.19 6.38 30.38
C GLU A 260 20.15 4.96 29.81
N THR A 261 21.33 4.38 29.57
CA THR A 261 21.49 2.96 29.24
C THR A 261 21.15 2.17 30.50
N ASP A 262 19.87 2.13 30.82
CA ASP A 262 19.38 1.53 32.05
C ASP A 262 19.13 0.05 31.76
N ALA A 263 20.06 -0.79 32.19
CA ALA A 263 20.00 -2.26 32.17
C ALA A 263 18.87 -2.82 33.08
N SER A 264 17.77 -2.08 33.22
CA SER A 264 16.68 -2.31 34.16
C SER A 264 15.29 -2.03 33.58
N ARG A 265 15.13 -1.93 32.25
CA ARG A 265 13.79 -1.96 31.63
C ARG A 265 13.15 -3.34 31.83
N PRO A 266 11.95 -3.44 32.40
CA PRO A 266 11.26 -4.71 32.53
C PRO A 266 10.82 -5.17 31.15
N THR A 267 11.26 -6.37 30.76
CA THR A 267 10.75 -7.09 29.59
C THR A 267 9.24 -7.19 29.71
N THR A 268 8.51 -6.48 28.85
CA THR A 268 7.06 -6.68 28.67
C THR A 268 6.84 -7.98 27.91
N SER A 269 7.19 -9.11 28.54
CA SER A 269 6.73 -10.44 28.15
C SER A 269 5.27 -10.61 28.62
N GLY A 270 4.37 -9.91 27.94
CA GLY A 270 2.94 -10.14 28.03
C GLY A 270 2.55 -11.39 27.25
N SER A 271 2.82 -12.56 27.83
CA SER A 271 2.29 -13.85 27.38
C SER A 271 0.75 -13.77 27.28
N ALA A 272 0.24 -13.74 26.05
CA ALA A 272 -1.17 -14.01 25.77
C ALA A 272 -1.31 -15.50 25.43
N ALA A 273 -1.35 -16.33 26.46
CA ALA A 273 -1.96 -17.65 26.40
C ALA A 273 -3.42 -17.52 26.85
N ASN A 274 -4.35 -17.64 25.90
CA ASN A 274 -5.64 -18.36 25.99
C ASN A 274 -6.45 -18.19 24.70
#